data_AF-M6QD82-F1
#
_entry.id   AF-M6QD82-F1
#
_cell.length_a   1.000
_cell.length_b   1.000
_cell.length_c   1.000
_cell.angle_alpha   90.00
_cell.angle_beta   90.00
_cell.angle_gamma   90.00
#
_symmetry.space_group_name_H-M   'P 1'
#
loop_
_entity.id
_entity.type
_entity.pdbx_description
1 polymer ?
#
loop_
_entity_poly.entity_id
_entity_poly.type
_entity_poly.pdbx_seq_one_letter_code
_entity_poly.pdbx_strand_id
1 'polypeptide(L)'
;MELFSEKRVWDTEKNTGILIYVQLTDRKIELLADRGIYKKIGQSALDEICERMQSGFRSGNYSGSVLSAIEEFTRLLQKYFPSEKQNPNELSNRPEVM
;
A
#
# COMPACT_ATOMS: atom_id res chain seq x y z
N MET A 1 -0.85 5.34 -17.42
CA MET A 1 -1.85 5.68 -16.39
C MET A 1 -3.20 4.97 -16.59
N GLU A 2 -3.51 4.33 -17.73
CA GLU A 2 -4.82 3.72 -17.97
C GLU A 2 -5.04 2.34 -17.32
N LEU A 3 -3.99 1.54 -17.10
CA LEU A 3 -4.13 0.19 -16.53
C LEU A 3 -4.66 0.18 -15.07
N PHE A 4 -4.55 1.33 -14.40
CA PHE A 4 -4.83 1.46 -12.98
C PHE A 4 -6.28 1.76 -12.66
N SER A 5 -7.06 2.34 -13.58
CA SER A 5 -8.49 2.65 -13.33
C SER A 5 -9.40 1.43 -13.47
N GLU A 6 -8.97 0.37 -14.16
CA GLU A 6 -9.83 -0.79 -14.45
C GLU A 6 -9.97 -1.77 -13.29
N LYS A 7 -8.96 -1.90 -12.39
CA LYS A 7 -8.96 -2.97 -11.39
C LYS A 7 -9.75 -2.70 -10.10
N ARG A 8 -10.24 -1.48 -9.85
CA ARG A 8 -11.08 -1.09 -8.67
C ARG A 8 -10.70 -1.80 -7.35
N VAL A 9 -9.41 -2.05 -7.10
CA VAL A 9 -8.96 -2.78 -5.89
C VAL A 9 -9.12 -1.90 -4.63
N TRP A 10 -9.36 -0.60 -4.84
CA TRP A 10 -9.59 0.42 -3.83
C TRP A 10 -11.08 0.70 -3.57
N ASP A 11 -11.98 -0.24 -3.88
CA ASP A 11 -13.40 -0.15 -3.49
C ASP A 11 -13.70 -1.25 -2.47
N THR A 12 -12.94 -1.26 -1.37
CA THR A 12 -13.22 -2.17 -0.25
C THR A 12 -14.41 -1.63 0.55
N GLU A 13 -15.23 -2.51 1.12
CA GLU A 13 -16.45 -2.10 1.83
C GLU A 13 -16.17 -1.09 2.96
N LYS A 14 -14.96 -1.14 3.55
CA LYS A 14 -14.53 -0.25 4.64
C LYS A 14 -13.68 0.96 4.21
N ASN A 15 -13.42 1.12 2.92
CA ASN A 15 -12.55 2.16 2.36
C ASN A 15 -11.12 2.17 2.96
N THR A 16 -10.54 0.99 3.20
CA THR A 16 -9.23 0.82 3.87
C THR A 16 -8.18 0.11 3.00
N GLY A 17 -8.44 -0.07 1.71
CA GLY A 17 -7.50 -0.69 0.79
C GLY A 17 -6.21 0.14 0.59
N ILE A 18 -5.06 -0.53 0.53
CA ILE A 18 -3.77 0.02 0.12
C ILE A 18 -3.20 -0.88 -0.97
N LEU A 19 -2.83 -0.30 -2.10
CA LEU A 19 -2.15 -0.96 -3.20
C LEU A 19 -0.74 -0.38 -3.34
N ILE A 20 0.25 -1.26 -3.21
CA ILE A 20 1.65 -0.97 -3.49
C ILE A 20 1.94 -1.45 -4.90
N TYR A 21 2.17 -0.52 -5.82
CA TYR A 21 2.56 -0.84 -7.19
C TYR A 21 4.07 -0.68 -7.36
N VAL A 22 4.70 -1.68 -7.98
CA VAL A 22 6.14 -1.73 -8.19
C VAL A 22 6.43 -1.91 -9.69
N GLN A 23 7.05 -0.91 -10.30
CA GLN A 23 7.55 -0.99 -11.67
C GLN A 23 9.03 -1.35 -11.66
N LEU A 24 9.34 -2.60 -12.00
CA LEU A 24 10.70 -3.13 -11.94
C LEU A 24 11.65 -2.47 -12.95
N THR A 25 11.17 -2.13 -14.14
CA THR A 25 11.97 -1.53 -15.22
C THR A 25 12.54 -0.17 -14.85
N ASP A 26 11.71 0.70 -14.28
CA ASP A 26 12.10 2.06 -13.90
C ASP A 26 12.45 2.19 -12.41
N ARG A 27 12.33 1.10 -11.64
CA ARG A 27 12.42 1.07 -10.17
C ARG A 27 11.53 2.13 -9.50
N LYS A 28 10.35 2.35 -10.08
CA LYS A 28 9.34 3.27 -9.56
C LYS A 28 8.39 2.52 -8.65
N ILE A 29 7.94 3.22 -7.62
CA ILE A 29 6.95 2.72 -6.67
C ILE A 29 5.85 3.77 -6.60
N GLU A 30 4.61 3.30 -6.66
CA GLU A 30 3.42 4.12 -6.51
C GLU A 30 2.55 3.52 -5.42
N LEU A 31 2.08 4.36 -4.51
CA LEU A 31 1.17 3.99 -3.44
C LEU A 31 -0.20 4.55 -3.74
N LEU A 32 -1.18 3.66 -3.87
CA LEU A 32 -2.57 4.01 -4.07
C LEU A 32 -3.32 3.58 -2.83
N ALA A 33 -3.99 4.54 -2.18
CA ALA A 33 -4.75 4.27 -0.98
C ALA A 33 -6.21 4.66 -1.18
N ASP A 34 -7.09 4.08 -0.40
CA ASP A 34 -8.49 4.47 -0.41
C ASP A 34 -8.72 5.79 0.37
N ARG A 35 -9.88 6.42 0.14
CA ARG A 35 -10.27 7.69 0.76
C ARG A 35 -10.26 7.63 2.28
N GLY A 36 -10.59 6.49 2.88
CA GLY A 36 -10.52 6.30 4.34
C GLY A 36 -9.09 6.45 4.85
N ILE A 37 -8.14 5.78 4.20
CA ILE A 37 -6.71 5.87 4.48
C ILE A 37 -6.21 7.31 4.33
N TYR A 38 -6.49 7.97 3.19
CA TYR A 38 -6.07 9.36 2.99
C TYR A 38 -6.60 10.29 4.08
N LYS A 39 -7.85 10.13 4.51
CA LYS A 39 -8.46 10.96 5.56
C LYS A 39 -7.83 10.77 6.95
N LYS A 40 -7.33 9.57 7.28
CA LYS A 40 -6.82 9.23 8.61
C LYS A 40 -5.30 9.27 8.73
N ILE A 41 -4.61 8.75 7.72
CA ILE A 41 -3.15 8.64 7.68
C ILE A 41 -2.53 9.87 7.00
N GLY A 42 -3.22 10.46 6.03
CA GLY A 42 -2.78 11.65 5.31
C GLY A 42 -1.79 11.34 4.19
N GLN A 43 -1.77 12.22 3.17
CA GLN A 43 -0.89 12.08 2.01
C GLN A 43 0.59 12.08 2.40
N SER A 44 1.01 12.96 3.32
CA SER A 44 2.41 13.10 3.73
C SER A 44 3.01 11.78 4.27
N ALA A 45 2.26 11.05 5.08
CA ALA A 45 2.75 9.77 5.62
C ALA A 45 2.88 8.71 4.53
N LEU A 46 1.98 8.71 3.53
CA LEU A 46 2.08 7.81 2.38
C LEU A 46 3.28 8.19 1.51
N ASP A 47 3.50 9.48 1.26
CA ASP A 47 4.64 9.97 0.48
C ASP A 47 5.98 9.58 1.14
N GLU A 48 6.09 9.74 2.46
CA GLU A 48 7.28 9.33 3.22
C GLU A 48 7.57 7.81 3.09
N ILE A 49 6.53 6.99 3.18
CA ILE A 49 6.66 5.54 2.98
C ILE A 49 7.09 5.26 1.53
N CYS A 50 6.49 5.92 0.55
CA CYS A 50 6.83 5.79 -0.87
C CYS A 50 8.31 6.10 -1.10
N GLU A 51 8.80 7.23 -0.59
CA GLU A 51 10.18 7.67 -0.74
C GLU A 51 11.17 6.69 -0.10
N ARG A 52 10.87 6.19 1.10
CA ARG A 52 11.70 5.15 1.77
C ARG A 52 11.76 3.87 0.95
N MET A 53 10.63 3.42 0.41
CA MET A 53 10.60 2.26 -0.47
C MET A 53 11.43 2.50 -1.73
N GLN A 54 11.23 3.64 -2.41
CA GLN A 54 11.95 4.00 -3.63
C GLN A 54 13.47 4.05 -3.39
N SER A 55 13.90 4.60 -2.25
CA SER A 55 15.31 4.67 -1.86
C SER A 55 15.93 3.27 -1.73
N GLY A 56 15.27 2.35 -1.01
CA GLY A 56 15.80 0.99 -0.89
C GLY A 56 15.72 0.17 -2.18
N PHE A 57 14.73 0.44 -3.05
CA PHE A 57 14.71 -0.12 -4.40
C PHE A 57 15.88 0.38 -5.26
N ARG A 58 16.24 1.66 -5.15
CA ARG A 58 17.40 2.22 -5.86
C ARG A 58 18.71 1.60 -5.38
N SER A 59 18.83 1.26 -4.10
CA SER A 59 20.00 0.59 -3.52
C SER A 59 20.01 -0.93 -3.67
N GLY A 60 18.99 -1.53 -4.31
CA GLY A 60 18.88 -2.97 -4.52
C GLY A 60 18.33 -3.76 -3.32
N ASN A 61 17.91 -3.08 -2.25
CA ASN A 61 17.27 -3.68 -1.08
C ASN A 61 15.74 -3.84 -1.29
N TYR A 62 15.34 -4.65 -2.28
CA TYR A 62 13.94 -4.78 -2.67
C TYR A 62 13.06 -5.37 -1.56
N SER A 63 13.39 -6.59 -1.11
CA SER A 63 12.57 -7.31 -0.12
C SER A 63 12.51 -6.57 1.21
N GLY A 64 13.63 -5.98 1.66
CA GLY A 64 13.67 -5.19 2.89
C GLY A 64 12.79 -3.95 2.81
N SER A 65 12.81 -3.24 1.69
CA SER A 65 11.92 -2.08 1.46
C SER A 65 10.45 -2.46 1.49
N VAL A 66 10.06 -3.58 0.85
CA VAL A 66 8.66 -4.03 0.84
C VAL A 66 8.22 -4.44 2.24
N LEU A 67 9.01 -5.25 2.95
CA LEU A 67 8.67 -5.70 4.30
C LEU A 67 8.55 -4.53 5.28
N SER A 68 9.49 -3.58 5.23
CA SER A 68 9.44 -2.39 6.07
C SER A 68 8.18 -1.56 5.82
N ALA A 69 7.74 -1.43 4.57
CA ALA A 69 6.51 -0.70 4.25
C ALA A 69 5.27 -1.45 4.74
N ILE A 70 5.21 -2.77 4.56
CA ILE A 70 4.10 -3.60 5.08
C ILE A 70 4.00 -3.47 6.59
N GLU A 71 5.13 -3.53 7.32
CA GLU A 71 5.15 -3.34 8.77
C GLU A 71 4.62 -1.96 9.18
N GLU A 72 5.02 -0.91 8.46
CA GLU A 72 4.59 0.44 8.74
C GLU A 72 3.10 0.65 8.45
N PHE A 73 2.60 0.16 7.31
CA PHE A 73 1.17 0.15 7.01
C PHE A 73 0.39 -0.65 8.05
N THR A 74 0.90 -1.80 8.48
CA THR A 74 0.26 -2.60 9.54
C THR A 74 0.10 -1.78 10.82
N ARG A 75 1.14 -1.07 11.26
CA ARG A 75 1.08 -0.20 12.46
C ARG A 75 0.08 0.94 12.29
N LEU A 76 0.08 1.61 11.12
CA LEU A 76 -0.84 2.70 10.82
C LEU A 76 -2.30 2.23 10.77
N LEU A 77 -2.54 1.10 10.11
CA LEU A 77 -3.87 0.49 10.02
C LEU A 77 -4.36 0.06 11.39
N GLN A 78 -3.55 -0.61 12.21
CA GLN A 78 -3.92 -0.97 13.58
C GLN A 78 -4.28 0.25 14.45
N LYS A 79 -3.59 1.37 14.25
CA LYS A 79 -3.83 2.62 15.00
C LYS A 79 -5.13 3.31 14.59
N TYR A 80 -5.40 3.42 13.30
CA TYR A 80 -6.52 4.23 12.78
C TYR A 80 -7.78 3.42 12.42
N PHE A 81 -7.62 2.13 12.17
CA PHE A 81 -8.66 1.18 11.77
C PHE A 81 -8.52 -0.11 12.59
N PRO A 82 -8.73 -0.06 13.92
CA PRO A 82 -8.62 -1.24 14.77
C PRO A 82 -9.61 -2.32 14.29
N SER A 83 -9.13 -3.56 14.22
CA SER A 83 -9.93 -4.70 13.74
C SER A 83 -11.14 -4.94 14.66
N GLU A 84 -12.32 -5.07 14.06
CA GLU A 84 -13.52 -5.51 14.76
C GLU A 84 -13.50 -7.04 14.96
N LYS A 85 -14.40 -7.58 15.82
CA LYS A 85 -14.49 -9.03 16.11
C LYS A 85 -14.64 -9.91 14.86
N GLN A 86 -15.11 -9.35 13.74
CA GLN A 86 -15.13 -10.00 12.43
C GLN A 86 -14.21 -9.21 11.50
N ASN A 87 -13.09 -9.83 11.14
CA ASN A 87 -12.09 -9.29 10.22
C ASN A 87 -11.80 -10.33 9.13
N PRO A 88 -12.76 -10.57 8.21
CA PRO A 88 -12.53 -11.48 7.09
C PRO A 88 -11.44 -10.92 6.19
N ASN A 89 -10.70 -11.83 5.54
CA ASN A 89 -9.69 -11.41 4.58
C ASN A 89 -10.35 -10.94 3.28
N GLU A 90 -10.56 -9.63 3.14
CA GLU A 90 -11.26 -9.01 2.00
C GLU A 90 -10.44 -9.00 0.70
N LEU A 91 -9.10 -9.05 0.79
CA LEU A 91 -8.20 -9.05 -0.36
C LEU A 91 -7.22 -10.23 -0.29
N SER A 92 -6.84 -10.78 -1.44
CA SER A 92 -5.83 -11.84 -1.50
C SER A 92 -4.47 -11.32 -1.03
N ASN A 93 -3.79 -12.08 -0.16
CA ASN A 93 -2.41 -11.78 0.27
C ASN A 93 -1.36 -12.12 -0.80
N ARG A 94 -1.77 -12.66 -1.96
CA ARG A 94 -0.85 -13.02 -3.03
C ARG A 94 -0.53 -11.78 -3.87
N PRO A 95 0.75 -11.48 -4.11
CA PRO A 95 1.11 -10.43 -5.07
C PRO A 95 0.63 -10.83 -6.46
N GLU A 96 0.00 -9.89 -7.17
CA GLU A 96 -0.30 -10.06 -8.59
C GLU A 96 0.91 -9.63 -9.42
N VAL A 97 1.33 -10.50 -10.34
CA VAL A 97 2.41 -10.22 -11.29
C VAL A 97 1.79 -10.12 -12.67
N MET A 98 2.02 -8.99 -13.33
CA MET A 98 1.58 -8.72 -14.71
C MET A 98 2.78 -8.34 -15.56
#